data_AF-A0A0M8QM01-F1
#
_entry.id   AF-A0A0M8QM01-F1
#
_cell.length_a   1.000
_cell.length_b   1.000
_cell.length_c   1.000
_cell.angle_alpha   90.00
_cell.angle_beta   90.00
_cell.angle_gamma   90.00
#
_symmetry.space_group_name_H-M   'P 1'
#
loop_
_entity.id
_entity.type
_entity.pdbx_description
1 polymer ?
#
loop_
_entity_poly.entity_id
_entity_poly.type
_entity_poly.pdbx_seq_one_letter_code
_entity_poly.pdbx_strand_id
1 'polypeptide(L)' 'MEALVAELAGLGARVSVEACDLGERTAVEALLAGVPADRPVRAVVHAAGVLDDGVVESLTGERLAGVLRPKV' A
#
# COMPACT_ATOMS: atom_id res chain seq x y z
N MET A 1 -6.74 11.62 -6.37
CA MET A 1 -5.29 11.45 -6.15
C MET A 1 -4.51 12.67 -6.63
N GLU A 2 -4.74 13.14 -7.87
CA GLU A 2 -4.01 14.26 -8.47
C GLU A 2 -4.02 15.55 -7.63
N ALA A 3 -5.15 15.93 -7.04
CA ALA A 3 -5.24 17.11 -6.18
C ALA A 3 -4.32 17.03 -4.94
N LEU A 4 -4.25 15.86 -4.28
CA LEU A 4 -3.38 15.64 -3.12
C LEU A 4 -1.91 15.64 -3.52
N VAL A 5 -1.57 15.04 -4.67
CA VAL A 5 -0.21 15.07 -5.21
C VAL A 5 0.23 16.50 -5.49
N ALA A 6 -0.65 17.29 -6.12
CA ALA A 6 -0.38 18.70 -6.41
C ALA A 6 -0.23 19.54 -5.14
N GLU A 7 -1.05 19.30 -4.12
CA GLU A 7 -0.95 19.96 -2.81
C GLU A 7 0.40 19.68 -2.15
N LEU A 8 0.79 18.41 -2.03
CA LEU A 8 2.07 18.02 -1.42
C LEU A 8 3.27 18.54 -2.21
N ALA A 9 3.20 18.51 -3.55
CA ALA A 9 4.22 19.09 -4.41
C ALA A 9 4.32 20.61 -4.24
N GLY A 10 3.18 21.30 -4.07
CA GLY A 10 3.11 22.74 -3.76
C GLY A 10 3.77 23.10 -2.43
N LEU A 11 3.82 22.16 -1.48
CA LEU A 11 4.55 22.28 -0.21
C LEU A 11 6.05 21.91 -0.32
N GLY A 12 6.52 21.56 -1.52
CA GLY A 12 7.93 21.24 -1.79
C GLY A 12 8.29 19.75 -1.70
N ALA A 13 7.31 18.85 -1.54
CA ALA A 13 7.56 17.41 -1.54
C ALA A 13 7.78 16.85 -2.96
N ARG A 14 8.58 15.78 -3.07
CA ARG A 14 8.62 14.94 -4.28
C ARG A 14 7.71 13.74 -4.04
N VAL A 15 6.64 13.62 -4.82
CA VAL A 15 5.60 12.59 -4.64
C VAL A 15 5.49 11.75 -5.90
N SER A 16 5.48 10.43 -5.73
CA SER A 16 5.11 9.47 -6.76
C SER A 16 3.89 8.68 -6.29
N VAL A 17 3.03 8.31 -7.24
CA VAL A 17 1.88 7.43 -6.99
C VAL A 17 2.01 6.28 -7.96
N GLU A 18 2.19 5.08 -7.41
CA GLU A 18 2.38 3.86 -8.18
C GLU A 18 1.23 2.89 -7.89
N ALA A 19 0.74 2.23 -8.93
CA ALA A 19 -0.18 1.11 -8.76
C ALA A 19 0.62 -0.13 -8.32
N CYS A 20 0.39 -0.60 -7.09
CA CYS A 20 1.06 -1.77 -6.53
C CYS A 20 0.12 -2.47 -5.55
N ASP A 21 -0.03 -3.78 -5.71
CA ASP A 21 -0.72 -4.62 -4.75
C ASP A 21 0.27 -5.13 -3.70
N LEU A 22 0.14 -4.69 -2.45
CA LEU A 22 1.06 -5.07 -1.38
C LEU A 22 0.92 -6.53 -0.95
N GLY A 23 -0.15 -7.23 -1.36
CA GLY A 23 -0.29 -8.67 -1.19
C GLY A 23 0.45 -9.49 -2.27
N GLU A 24 1.06 -8.84 -3.26
CA GLU A 24 1.83 -9.49 -4.33
C GLU A 24 3.33 -9.16 -4.22
N ARG A 25 4.12 -10.15 -3.81
CA ARG A 25 5.56 -9.98 -3.55
C ARG A 25 6.34 -9.39 -4.73
N THR A 26 6.10 -9.90 -5.93
CA THR A 26 6.78 -9.47 -7.16
C THR A 26 6.44 -8.02 -7.53
N ALA A 27 5.21 -7.58 -7.26
CA ALA A 27 4.82 -6.18 -7.45
C ALA A 27 5.55 -5.24 -6.50
N VAL A 28 5.73 -5.65 -5.23
CA VAL A 28 6.49 -4.87 -4.23
C VAL A 28 7.97 -4.81 -4.58
N GLU A 29 8.56 -5.91 -5.06
CA GLU A 29 9.95 -5.95 -5.52
C GLU A 29 10.17 -4.97 -6.69
N ALA A 30 9.27 -4.95 -7.67
CA ALA A 30 9.31 -4.02 -8.79
C ALA A 30 9.20 -2.56 -8.33
N LEU A 31 8.28 -2.26 -7.39
CA LEU A 31 8.14 -0.93 -6.79
C LEU A 31 9.42 -0.47 -6.10
N LEU A 32 10.02 -1.33 -5.28
CA LEU A 32 11.26 -1.01 -4.55
C LEU A 32 12.46 -0.82 -5.48
N ALA A 33 12.53 -1.59 -6.57
CA ALA A 33 13.57 -1.42 -7.60
C ALA A 33 13.49 -0.06 -8.33
N GLY A 34 12.30 0.56 -8.37
CA GLY A 34 12.08 1.90 -8.92
C GLY A 34 12.54 3.05 -8.01
N VAL A 35 12.86 2.78 -6.74
CA VAL A 35 13.29 3.83 -5.80
C VAL A 35 14.71 4.31 -6.16
N PRO A 36 14.93 5.64 -6.33
CA PRO A 36 16.24 6.17 -6.68
C PRO A 36 17.32 5.85 -5.63
N ALA A 37 18.47 5.37 -6.10
CA ALA A 37 19.57 4.95 -5.23
C ALA A 37 20.16 6.10 -4.37
N ASP A 38 20.05 7.36 -4.82
CA ASP A 38 20.46 8.55 -4.08
C ASP A 38 19.51 8.89 -2.92
N ARG A 39 18.30 8.29 -2.90
CA ARG A 39 17.23 8.55 -1.94
C ARG A 39 16.55 7.23 -1.53
N PRO A 40 17.26 6.32 -0.84
CA PRO A 40 16.72 5.02 -0.46
C PRO A 40 15.57 5.16 0.55
N VAL A 41 14.71 4.14 0.63
CA VAL A 41 13.63 4.07 1.63
C VAL A 41 14.21 4.09 3.04
N ARG A 42 13.68 4.97 3.91
CA ARG A 42 14.11 5.10 5.32
C ARG A 42 13.00 4.84 6.33
N ALA A 43 11.76 4.90 5.89
CA ALA A 43 10.58 4.64 6.70
C ALA A 43 9.47 4.10 5.81
N VAL A 44 8.59 3.28 6.41
CA VAL A 44 7.40 2.75 5.75
C VAL A 44 6.21 3.01 6.67
N VAL A 45 5.15 3.58 6.12
CA VAL A 45 3.84 3.66 6.77
C VAL A 45 2.91 2.67 6.04
N HIS A 46 2.64 1.53 6.68
CA HIS A 46 1.79 0.49 6.08
C HIS A 46 0.31 0.77 6.38
N ALA A 47 -0.30 1.57 5.51
CA ALA A 47 -1.71 1.95 5.62
C ALA A 47 -2.65 1.11 4.73
N ALA A 48 -2.12 0.18 3.92
CA ALA A 48 -2.96 -0.68 3.08
C ALA A 48 -3.82 -1.61 3.95
N GLY A 49 -5.07 -1.78 3.57
CA GLY A 49 -6.02 -2.62 4.31
C GLY A 49 -7.38 -2.60 3.62
N VAL A 50 -8.11 -3.69 3.79
CA VAL A 50 -9.50 -3.81 3.37
C VAL A 50 -10.33 -4.29 4.56
N LEU A 51 -11.62 -4.01 4.53
CA LEU A 51 -12.58 -4.43 5.55
C LEU A 51 -13.60 -5.39 4.94
N ASP A 52 -13.99 -6.38 5.72
CA ASP A 52 -15.10 -7.28 5.43
C ASP A 52 -15.79 -7.63 6.76
N ASP A 53 -16.72 -6.77 7.18
CA ASP A 53 -17.31 -6.79 8.52
C ASP A 53 -18.27 -7.98 8.71
N GLY A 54 -18.27 -8.55 9.92
CA GLY A 54 -19.17 -9.64 10.29
C GLY A 54 -19.07 -10.02 11.75
N VAL A 55 -20.09 -10.74 12.24
CA VAL A 55 -19.99 -11.43 13.53
C VAL A 55 -19.05 -12.63 13.38
N VAL A 56 -18.41 -13.05 14.48
CA VAL A 56 -17.39 -14.11 14.45
C VAL A 56 -17.94 -15.40 13.84
N GLU A 57 -19.20 -15.75 14.12
CA GLU A 57 -19.87 -16.94 13.63
C GLU A 57 -20.15 -16.91 12.11
N SER A 58 -20.09 -15.72 11.50
CA SER A 58 -20.31 -15.51 10.06
C SER A 58 -19.02 -15.44 9.24
N LEU A 59 -17.85 -15.52 9.88
CA LEU A 59 -16.57 -15.47 9.20
C LEU A 59 -16.25 -16.80 8.54
N THR A 60 -15.76 -16.74 7.31
CA THR A 60 -15.22 -17.90 6.59
C THR A 60 -13.72 -17.73 6.39
N GLY A 61 -13.04 -18.83 6.03
CA GLY A 61 -11.60 -18.79 5.74
C GLY A 61 -11.26 -17.85 4.58
N GLU A 62 -12.12 -17.79 3.57
CA GLU A 62 -11.96 -16.91 2.40
C GLU A 62 -12.07 -15.43 2.78
N ARG A 63 -13.05 -15.08 3.62
CA ARG A 63 -13.22 -13.71 4.14
C ARG A 63 -12.00 -13.28 4.95
N LEU A 64 -11.53 -14.18 5.82
CA LEU A 64 -10.32 -13.92 6.61
C LEU A 64 -9.07 -13.78 5.73
N ALA A 65 -8.90 -14.65 4.73
CA ALA A 65 -7.81 -14.56 3.78
C ALA A 65 -7.83 -13.23 3.00
N GLY A 66 -9.02 -12.74 2.64
CA GLY A 66 -9.20 -11.45 1.96
C GLY A 66 -8.66 -10.26 2.76
N VAL A 67 -9.00 -10.17 4.06
CA VAL A 67 -8.55 -9.05 4.91
C VAL A 67 -7.10 -9.18 5.38
N LEU A 68 -6.57 -10.40 5.47
CA LEU A 68 -5.18 -10.65 5.85
C LEU A 68 -4.21 -10.40 4.68
N ARG A 69 -4.62 -10.66 3.43
CA ARG A 69 -3.75 -10.52 2.25
C ARG A 69 -2.98 -9.19 2.15
N PRO A 70 -3.57 -8.00 2.38
CA PRO A 70 -2.80 -6.76 2.33
C PRO A 70 -1.95 -6.50 3.58
N LYS A 71 -2.04 -7.33 4.64
CA LYS A 71 -1.42 -7.10 5.96
C LYS A 71 -0.34 -8.12 6.33
N VAL A 72 -0.42 -9.34 5.81
CA VAL A 72 0.37 -10.52 6.21
C VAL A 72 0.86 -11.25 4.98
#